data_AF-A0A8K0KRD8-F1
#
_entry.id   AF-A0A8K0KRD8-F1
#
_cell.length_a   1.000
_cell.length_b   1.000
_cell.length_c   1.000
_cell.angle_alpha   90.00
_cell.angle_beta   90.00
_cell.angle_gamma   90.00
#
_symmetry.space_group_name_H-M   'P 1'
#
loop_
_entity.id
_entity.type
_entity.pdbx_description
1 polymer ?
#
loop_
_entity_poly.entity_id
_entity_poly.type
_entity_poly.pdbx_seq_one_letter_code
_entity_poly.pdbx_strand_id
1 'polypeptide(L)'
;MDTDDAVYLGLLFVSIGFGHIFRLIIDEPEHKKWVSTIFGLALIHAVSGNHILHPLTCVVINFLIIKCVHNKYCHIVSFVVSFLYLLFFRTTEYFGIEYPPAHTNAVQMMLTLKVLVGLAFDLHDAAEALEKNKEDENIHECMKRPISFLDFFHYSFCYVGCLTGPFYRYRTYWDMIYSPFSKYAPCFDATFQRIKYVPLYAALYLITTHFFPLKYAYTDEFYEERSMLYRTFFLTPCLFIFRLRIYIGFVLAECVCTMAGLGAYPKVSEPRSGMGPVKYEIVDKIKCDPERLKTEKYDFEAIHNIDPYGCEFVRTFRVAMKCWNMTVQYWLAVYVYKRVTIRPLRNIKRTVIDCIFHFFRVQAFSYMGIAFLLLRIDTTLHYWKSIYFIGNVVTAIFYVVGIIILKRRKRLEKLAKKE
;
A
#
# COMPACT_ATOMS: atom_id res chain seq x y z
N MET A 1 -17.38 18.38 2.16
CA MET A 1 -16.00 17.89 2.35
C MET A 1 -15.64 18.25 3.77
N ASP A 2 -15.26 17.28 4.59
CA ASP A 2 -14.84 17.58 5.97
C ASP A 2 -13.55 18.42 5.92
N THR A 3 -13.35 19.30 6.91
CA THR A 3 -12.22 20.24 6.95
C THR A 3 -10.87 19.54 6.86
N ASP A 4 -10.77 18.36 7.46
CA ASP A 4 -9.54 17.55 7.52
C ASP A 4 -9.14 17.01 6.14
N ASP A 5 -10.13 16.65 5.31
CA ASP A 5 -9.89 16.21 3.93
C ASP A 5 -9.38 17.36 3.05
N ALA A 6 -9.88 18.58 3.28
CA ALA A 6 -9.40 19.76 2.55
C ALA A 6 -7.97 20.11 2.94
N VAL A 7 -7.64 20.05 4.23
CA VAL A 7 -6.27 20.23 4.73
C VAL A 7 -5.36 19.15 4.14
N TYR A 8 -5.78 17.89 4.15
CA TYR A 8 -5.01 16.78 3.60
C TYR A 8 -4.72 16.94 2.09
N LEU A 9 -5.73 17.31 1.30
CA LEU A 9 -5.55 17.57 -0.13
C LEU A 9 -4.62 18.78 -0.36
N GLY A 10 -4.77 19.85 0.42
CA GLY A 10 -3.89 21.01 0.37
C GLY A 10 -2.43 20.62 0.60
N LEU A 11 -2.16 19.80 1.62
CA LEU A 11 -0.80 19.31 1.91
C LEU A 11 -0.23 18.45 0.77
N LEU A 12 -1.05 17.65 0.09
CA LEU A 12 -0.60 16.90 -1.09
C LEU A 12 -0.24 17.83 -2.25
N PHE A 13 -1.03 18.87 -2.53
CA PHE A 13 -0.70 19.85 -3.57
C PHE A 13 0.58 20.63 -3.25
N VAL A 14 0.77 21.04 -1.99
CA VAL A 14 2.03 21.65 -1.54
C VAL A 14 3.20 20.69 -1.73
N SER A 15 3.00 19.40 -1.45
CA SER A 15 4.02 18.36 -1.67
C SER A 15 4.37 18.15 -3.16
N ILE A 16 3.39 18.29 -4.06
CA ILE A 16 3.63 18.27 -5.51
C ILE A 16 4.49 19.48 -5.90
N GLY A 17 4.12 20.69 -5.47
CA GLY A 17 4.90 21.91 -5.75
C GLY A 17 6.34 21.81 -5.20
N PHE A 18 6.48 21.28 -3.98
CA PHE A 18 7.77 21.05 -3.35
C PHE A 18 8.63 20.02 -4.11
N GLY A 19 8.02 19.00 -4.72
CA GLY A 19 8.74 18.03 -5.56
C GLY A 19 9.50 18.67 -6.72
N HIS A 20 8.96 19.75 -7.31
CA HIS A 20 9.63 20.48 -8.37
C HIS A 20 10.88 21.22 -7.87
N ILE A 21 10.76 21.86 -6.70
CA ILE A 21 11.85 22.56 -6.01
C ILE A 21 12.94 21.58 -5.55
N PHE A 22 12.53 20.46 -4.97
CA PHE A 22 13.40 19.39 -4.49
C PHE A 22 14.32 18.85 -5.59
N ARG A 23 13.81 18.77 -6.83
CA ARG A 23 14.57 18.30 -7.98
C ARG A 23 15.55 19.34 -8.54
N LEU A 24 15.19 20.62 -8.52
CA LEU A 24 15.95 21.69 -9.18
C LEU A 24 17.03 22.32 -8.31
N ILE A 25 16.82 22.39 -6.99
CA ILE A 25 17.67 23.19 -6.10
C ILE A 25 18.76 22.35 -5.42
N ILE A 26 18.53 21.04 -5.25
CA ILE A 26 19.40 20.21 -4.42
C ILE A 26 20.12 19.19 -5.30
N ASP A 27 21.41 19.38 -5.48
CA ASP A 27 22.26 18.42 -6.21
C ASP A 27 23.01 17.47 -5.27
N GLU A 28 23.26 17.89 -4.04
CA GLU A 28 23.97 17.08 -3.06
C GLU A 28 23.09 16.01 -2.39
N PRO A 29 23.52 14.73 -2.37
CA PRO A 29 22.77 13.62 -1.78
C PRO A 29 22.40 13.80 -0.30
N GLU A 30 23.28 14.38 0.52
CA GLU A 30 23.04 14.54 1.96
C GLU A 30 22.00 15.64 2.24
N HIS A 31 22.10 16.76 1.53
CA HIS A 31 21.08 17.81 1.59
C HIS A 31 19.72 17.30 1.13
N LYS A 32 19.66 16.42 0.12
CA LYS A 32 18.40 15.78 -0.32
C LYS A 32 17.77 14.95 0.79
N LYS A 33 18.57 14.16 1.53
CA LYS A 33 18.08 13.34 2.65
C LYS A 33 17.47 14.20 3.74
N TRP A 34 18.20 15.24 4.17
CA TRP A 34 17.76 16.13 5.25
C TRP A 34 16.52 16.92 4.88
N VAL A 35 16.51 17.57 3.71
CA VAL A 35 15.36 18.36 3.27
C VAL A 35 14.12 17.49 3.10
N SER A 36 14.26 16.29 2.53
CA SER A 36 13.16 15.35 2.39
C SER A 36 12.58 14.91 3.74
N THR A 37 13.45 14.71 4.73
CA THR A 37 13.09 14.26 6.07
C THR A 37 12.42 15.37 6.89
N ILE A 38 12.99 16.58 6.86
CA ILE A 38 12.45 17.73 7.59
C ILE A 38 11.05 18.07 7.06
N PHE A 39 10.89 18.09 5.73
CA PHE A 39 9.59 18.34 5.11
C PHE A 39 8.60 17.21 5.44
N GLY A 40 9.04 15.94 5.42
CA GLY A 40 8.18 14.82 5.80
C GLY A 40 7.72 14.88 7.26
N LEU A 41 8.62 15.21 8.20
CA LEU A 41 8.27 15.41 9.60
C LEU A 41 7.31 16.58 9.79
N ALA A 42 7.50 17.69 9.07
CA ALA A 42 6.58 18.83 9.09
C ALA A 42 5.18 18.44 8.61
N LEU A 43 5.08 17.64 7.54
CA LEU A 43 3.80 17.11 7.05
C LEU A 43 3.12 16.18 8.07
N ILE A 44 3.87 15.26 8.68
CA ILE A 44 3.31 14.35 9.70
C ILE A 44 2.83 15.15 10.90
N HIS A 45 3.58 16.17 11.31
CA HIS A 45 3.20 17.04 12.42
C HIS A 45 1.91 17.81 12.11
N ALA A 46 1.81 18.38 10.91
CA ALA A 46 0.61 19.08 10.46
C ALA A 46 -0.64 18.19 10.42
N VAL A 47 -0.47 16.90 10.11
CA VAL A 47 -1.58 15.93 9.98
C VAL A 47 -1.92 15.22 11.30
N SER A 48 -0.91 14.95 12.14
CA SER A 48 -1.04 14.07 13.30
C SER A 48 -1.06 14.81 14.64
N GLY A 49 -0.66 16.10 14.66
CA GLY A 49 -0.52 16.88 15.87
C GLY A 49 0.37 16.17 16.91
N ASN A 50 -0.16 16.00 18.12
CA ASN A 50 0.54 15.36 19.25
C ASN A 50 0.75 13.84 19.06
N HIS A 51 0.03 13.19 18.15
CA HIS A 51 0.18 11.75 17.91
C HIS A 51 1.41 11.37 17.06
N ILE A 52 2.26 12.35 16.69
CA ILE A 52 3.53 12.11 15.98
C ILE A 52 4.50 11.21 16.77
N LEU A 53 4.36 11.17 18.10
CA LEU A 53 5.17 10.33 18.96
C LEU A 53 5.02 8.84 18.64
N HIS A 54 3.86 8.40 18.13
CA HIS A 54 3.61 7.00 17.80
C HIS A 54 4.44 6.51 16.60
N PRO A 55 4.45 7.22 15.44
CA PRO A 55 5.37 6.96 14.34
C PRO A 55 6.85 6.95 14.78
N LEU A 56 7.27 7.96 15.56
CA LEU A 56 8.66 8.08 16.02
C LEU A 56 9.09 6.90 16.90
N THR A 57 8.27 6.55 17.88
CA THR A 57 8.52 5.42 18.78
C THR A 57 8.59 4.11 17.98
N CYS A 58 7.71 3.94 17.00
CA CYS A 58 7.71 2.75 16.14
C CYS A 58 9.02 2.62 15.34
N VAL A 59 9.53 3.70 14.76
CA VAL A 59 10.81 3.71 14.04
C VAL A 59 11.96 3.35 14.97
N VAL A 60 12.02 3.92 16.17
CA VAL A 60 13.07 3.62 17.16
C VAL A 60 13.06 2.15 17.58
N ILE A 61 11.89 1.60 17.92
CA ILE A 61 11.76 0.18 18.30
C ILE A 61 12.27 -0.73 17.20
N ASN A 62 11.92 -0.46 15.94
CA ASN A 62 12.31 -1.32 14.84
C ASN A 62 13.79 -1.20 14.47
N PHE A 63 14.37 -0.02 14.63
CA PHE A 63 15.82 0.12 14.51
C PHE A 63 16.55 -0.74 15.56
N LEU A 64 16.08 -0.73 16.81
CA LEU A 64 16.65 -1.58 17.86
C LEU A 64 16.52 -3.07 17.53
N ILE A 65 15.39 -3.49 16.94
CA ILE A 65 15.19 -4.88 16.48
C ILE A 65 16.21 -5.24 15.40
N ILE A 66 16.39 -4.40 14.38
CA ILE A 66 17.33 -4.66 13.27
C ILE A 66 18.78 -4.75 13.77
N LYS A 67 19.15 -3.96 14.79
CA LYS A 67 20.51 -3.99 15.37
C LYS A 67 20.76 -5.13 16.34
N CYS A 68 19.78 -5.48 17.18
CA CYS A 68 19.97 -6.42 18.29
C CYS A 68 19.66 -7.87 17.92
N VAL A 69 18.82 -8.11 16.90
CA VAL A 69 18.37 -9.46 16.54
C VAL A 69 19.24 -10.05 15.43
N HIS A 70 19.61 -11.32 15.58
CA HIS A 70 20.37 -12.04 14.57
C HIS A 70 19.61 -12.09 13.22
N ASN A 71 20.33 -11.93 12.11
CA ASN A 71 19.79 -11.77 10.75
C ASN A 71 18.73 -12.81 10.37
N LYS A 72 18.81 -14.04 10.90
CA LYS A 72 17.86 -15.13 10.62
C LYS A 72 16.45 -14.91 11.18
N TYR A 73 16.31 -14.22 12.32
CA TYR A 73 15.01 -14.02 12.99
C TYR A 73 14.51 -12.58 12.90
N CYS A 74 15.35 -11.65 12.45
CA CYS A 74 15.04 -10.23 12.34
C CYS A 74 13.71 -9.95 11.63
N HIS A 75 13.44 -10.64 10.50
CA HIS A 75 12.24 -10.43 9.71
C HIS A 75 10.94 -10.86 10.44
N ILE A 76 10.98 -11.97 11.19
CA ILE A 76 9.82 -12.48 11.95
C ILE A 76 9.55 -11.60 13.17
N VAL A 77 10.60 -11.27 13.93
CA VAL A 77 10.47 -10.45 15.14
C VAL A 77 9.95 -9.06 14.79
N SER A 78 10.51 -8.43 13.74
CA SER A 78 10.04 -7.14 13.24
C SER A 78 8.57 -7.21 12.81
N PHE A 79 8.17 -8.28 12.09
CA PHE A 79 6.79 -8.48 11.69
C PHE A 79 5.85 -8.60 12.90
N VAL A 80 6.13 -9.48 13.85
CA VAL A 80 5.25 -9.71 15.01
C VAL A 80 5.12 -8.45 15.86
N VAL A 81 6.23 -7.79 16.21
CA VAL A 81 6.21 -6.57 17.03
C VAL A 81 5.44 -5.44 16.34
N SER A 82 5.63 -5.29 15.02
CA SER A 82 4.94 -4.24 14.25
C SER A 82 3.43 -4.45 14.17
N PHE A 83 2.98 -5.70 13.96
CA PHE A 83 1.55 -6.01 13.95
C PHE A 83 0.91 -5.90 15.34
N LEU A 84 1.65 -6.24 16.40
CA LEU A 84 1.20 -6.00 17.78
C LEU A 84 1.09 -4.50 18.08
N TYR A 85 2.04 -3.69 17.62
CA TYR A 85 1.98 -2.24 17.78
C TYR A 85 0.81 -1.62 17.01
N LEU A 86 0.50 -2.10 15.81
CA LEU A 86 -0.70 -1.69 15.07
C LEU A 86 -1.98 -2.08 15.81
N LEU A 87 -2.02 -3.27 16.43
CA LEU A 87 -3.17 -3.70 17.23
C LEU A 87 -3.34 -2.83 18.48
N PHE A 88 -2.24 -2.46 19.14
CA PHE A 88 -2.25 -1.48 20.22
C PHE A 88 -2.78 -0.12 19.74
N PHE A 89 -2.34 0.36 18.57
CA PHE A 89 -2.80 1.61 17.98
C PHE A 89 -4.31 1.60 17.66
N ARG A 90 -4.89 0.43 17.37
CA ARG A 90 -6.34 0.26 17.15
C ARG A 90 -7.15 0.10 18.44
N THR A 91 -6.49 -0.13 19.56
CA THR A 91 -7.12 -0.37 20.87
C THR A 91 -6.79 0.74 21.88
N THR A 92 -6.30 1.89 21.43
CA THR A 92 -5.90 3.03 22.29
C THR A 92 -7.03 3.52 23.19
N GLU A 93 -8.29 3.41 22.74
CA GLU A 93 -9.47 3.78 23.52
C GLU A 93 -9.65 2.91 24.78
N TYR A 94 -9.27 1.62 24.73
CA TYR A 94 -9.28 0.74 25.92
C TYR A 94 -8.24 1.14 26.96
N PHE A 95 -7.22 1.89 26.56
CA PHE A 95 -6.17 2.41 27.43
C PHE A 95 -6.41 3.88 27.85
N GLY A 96 -7.55 4.48 27.48
CA GLY A 96 -7.90 5.85 27.82
C GLY A 96 -7.12 6.92 27.04
N ILE A 97 -6.49 6.55 25.92
CA ILE A 97 -5.79 7.49 25.03
C ILE A 97 -6.77 7.90 23.91
N GLU A 98 -6.84 9.19 23.60
CA GLU A 98 -7.68 9.73 22.53
C GLU A 98 -7.41 9.02 21.20
N TYR A 99 -8.49 8.69 20.48
CA TYR A 99 -8.38 7.93 19.23
C TYR A 99 -7.62 8.76 18.19
N PRO A 100 -6.51 8.25 17.65
CA PRO A 100 -5.68 9.02 16.74
C PRO A 100 -6.43 9.33 15.44
N PRO A 101 -6.18 10.50 14.81
CA PRO A 101 -6.80 10.87 13.55
C PRO A 101 -6.67 9.78 12.48
N ALA A 102 -7.68 9.67 11.61
CA ALA A 102 -7.71 8.67 10.52
C ALA A 102 -6.47 8.78 9.61
N HIS A 103 -5.94 9.99 9.42
CA HIS A 103 -4.73 10.21 8.64
C HIS A 103 -3.46 9.70 9.33
N THR A 104 -3.34 9.84 10.65
CA THR A 104 -2.22 9.27 11.45
C THR A 104 -2.22 7.74 11.36
N ASN A 105 -3.40 7.12 11.35
CA ASN A 105 -3.55 5.68 11.13
C ASN A 105 -2.98 5.26 9.75
N ALA A 106 -3.26 6.04 8.71
CA ALA A 106 -2.74 5.76 7.37
C ALA A 106 -1.21 5.90 7.29
N VAL A 107 -0.66 6.95 7.90
CA VAL A 107 0.80 7.17 8.01
C VAL A 107 1.46 6.00 8.74
N GLN A 108 0.91 5.61 9.90
CA GLN A 108 1.43 4.49 10.68
C GLN A 108 1.41 3.18 9.88
N MET A 109 0.32 2.90 9.17
CA MET A 109 0.21 1.72 8.30
C MET A 109 1.27 1.76 7.18
N MET A 110 1.45 2.89 6.52
CA MET A 110 2.44 3.03 5.44
C MET A 110 3.87 2.84 5.95
N LEU A 111 4.20 3.44 7.09
CA LEU A 111 5.49 3.26 7.77
C LEU A 111 5.72 1.80 8.13
N THR A 112 4.71 1.10 8.65
CA THR A 112 4.85 -0.32 8.99
C THR A 112 5.16 -1.21 7.79
N LEU A 113 4.52 -0.95 6.64
CA LEU A 113 4.76 -1.69 5.41
C LEU A 113 6.16 -1.43 4.82
N LYS A 114 6.54 -0.15 4.71
CA LYS A 114 7.83 0.30 4.16
C LYS A 114 9.02 -0.11 5.03
N VAL A 115 9.00 0.36 6.27
CA VAL A 115 10.19 0.43 7.11
C VAL A 115 10.39 -0.86 7.90
N LEU A 116 9.31 -1.47 8.38
CA LEU A 116 9.42 -2.51 9.40
C LEU A 116 9.44 -3.90 8.80
N VAL A 117 8.64 -4.12 7.76
CA VAL A 117 8.58 -5.41 7.06
C VAL A 117 9.37 -5.36 5.75
N GLY A 118 9.18 -4.34 4.90
CA GLY A 118 9.89 -4.26 3.63
C GLY A 118 11.41 -4.31 3.80
N LEU A 119 11.97 -3.40 4.59
CA LEU A 119 13.42 -3.30 4.78
C LEU A 119 14.02 -4.49 5.57
N ALA A 120 13.37 -4.94 6.64
CA ALA A 120 13.88 -6.05 7.45
C ALA A 120 13.94 -7.36 6.65
N PHE A 121 12.98 -7.59 5.76
CA PHE A 121 13.01 -8.73 4.84
C PHE A 121 14.03 -8.56 3.72
N ASP A 122 14.16 -7.36 3.14
CA ASP A 122 15.17 -7.09 2.11
C ASP A 122 16.61 -7.27 2.67
N LEU A 123 16.85 -6.85 3.91
CA LEU A 123 18.11 -7.08 4.62
C LEU A 123 18.38 -8.56 4.91
N HIS A 124 17.35 -9.30 5.32
CA HIS A 124 17.47 -10.74 5.55
C HIS A 124 17.80 -11.49 4.25
N ASP A 125 17.08 -11.20 3.18
CA ASP A 125 17.31 -11.80 1.87
C ASP A 125 18.72 -11.47 1.34
N ALA A 126 19.18 -10.23 1.53
CA ALA A 126 20.53 -9.82 1.14
C ALA A 126 21.61 -10.55 1.95
N ALA A 127 21.42 -10.71 3.27
CA ALA A 127 22.34 -11.46 4.12
C ALA A 127 22.37 -12.95 3.76
N GLU A 128 21.21 -13.57 3.50
CA GLU A 128 21.12 -14.97 3.08
C GLU A 128 21.77 -15.21 1.71
N ALA A 129 21.59 -14.28 0.76
CA ALA A 129 22.24 -14.33 -0.55
C ALA A 129 23.77 -14.24 -0.41
N LEU A 130 24.27 -13.36 0.46
CA LEU A 130 25.71 -13.17 0.69
C LEU A 130 26.35 -14.39 1.40
N GLU A 131 25.60 -15.09 2.25
CA GLU A 131 26.02 -16.36 2.86
C GLU A 131 26.07 -17.51 1.84
N LYS A 132 25.15 -17.55 0.87
CA LYS A 132 25.02 -18.65 -0.11
C LYS A 132 25.91 -18.49 -1.34
N ASN A 133 26.03 -17.29 -1.89
CA ASN A 133 26.83 -16.98 -3.07
C ASN A 133 27.71 -15.75 -2.80
N LYS A 134 29.01 -15.97 -2.58
CA LYS A 134 29.98 -14.88 -2.35
C LYS A 134 30.15 -13.94 -3.57
N GLU A 135 29.74 -14.38 -4.76
CA GLU A 135 29.92 -13.67 -6.04
C GLU A 135 28.60 -13.40 -6.78
N ASP A 136 27.45 -13.40 -6.10
CA ASP A 136 26.24 -12.89 -6.76
C ASP A 136 26.42 -11.37 -6.99
N GLU A 137 26.77 -10.98 -8.22
CA GLU A 137 26.77 -9.58 -8.71
C GLU A 137 25.39 -8.92 -8.54
N ASN A 138 24.33 -9.72 -8.34
CA ASN A 138 22.99 -9.28 -8.03
C ASN A 138 22.81 -8.80 -6.57
N ILE A 139 23.77 -9.01 -5.67
CA ILE A 139 23.71 -8.43 -4.32
C ILE A 139 24.10 -6.96 -4.44
N HIS A 140 23.14 -6.07 -4.22
CA HIS A 140 23.30 -4.65 -4.49
C HIS A 140 24.18 -3.93 -3.47
N GLU A 141 24.95 -2.95 -3.95
CA GLU A 141 25.90 -2.15 -3.16
C GLU A 141 25.26 -1.45 -1.94
N CYS A 142 24.00 -1.03 -2.07
CA CYS A 142 23.23 -0.42 -0.98
C CYS A 142 22.87 -1.40 0.15
N MET A 143 22.88 -2.71 -0.11
CA MET A 143 22.64 -3.76 0.88
C MET A 143 23.93 -4.47 1.32
N LYS A 144 25.08 -4.16 0.69
CA LYS A 144 26.41 -4.62 1.12
C LYS A 144 26.93 -3.84 2.34
N ARG A 145 26.41 -2.64 2.60
CA ARG A 145 26.81 -1.80 3.74
C ARG A 145 25.80 -1.95 4.90
N PRO A 146 26.26 -1.97 6.17
CA PRO A 146 25.37 -1.92 7.31
C PRO A 146 24.62 -0.58 7.29
N ILE A 147 23.28 -0.63 7.29
CA ILE A 147 22.45 0.57 7.24
C ILE A 147 22.65 1.39 8.52
N SER A 148 23.02 2.66 8.37
CA SER A 148 23.14 3.60 9.49
C SER A 148 21.76 3.99 10.04
N PHE A 149 21.71 4.38 11.31
CA PHE A 149 20.49 4.92 11.93
C PHE A 149 19.92 6.09 11.13
N LEU A 150 20.80 6.97 10.65
CA LEU A 150 20.41 8.15 9.89
C LEU A 150 19.76 7.77 8.55
N ASP A 151 20.32 6.81 7.82
CA ASP A 151 19.72 6.35 6.56
C ASP A 151 18.36 5.68 6.77
N PHE A 152 18.21 4.93 7.87
CA PHE A 152 16.93 4.35 8.28
C PHE A 152 15.90 5.44 8.63
N PHE A 153 16.32 6.46 9.38
CA PHE A 153 15.48 7.59 9.76
C PHE A 153 15.06 8.41 8.53
N HIS A 154 15.99 8.71 7.62
CA HIS A 154 15.71 9.45 6.39
C HIS A 154 14.79 8.70 5.42
N TYR A 155 14.92 7.37 5.34
CA TYR A 155 13.98 6.55 4.57
C TYR A 155 12.58 6.54 5.18
N SER A 156 12.51 6.42 6.51
CA SER A 156 11.23 6.36 7.24
C SER A 156 10.43 7.64 7.09
N PHE A 157 11.09 8.79 7.27
CA PHE A 157 10.45 10.10 7.29
C PHE A 157 10.57 10.86 5.97
N CYS A 158 10.92 10.17 4.88
CA CYS A 158 10.92 10.76 3.55
C CYS A 158 9.50 11.23 3.20
N TYR A 159 9.33 12.53 2.89
CA TYR A 159 8.01 13.10 2.57
C TYR A 159 7.32 12.37 1.40
N VAL A 160 8.13 11.85 0.45
CA VAL A 160 7.64 11.08 -0.69
C VAL A 160 6.98 9.79 -0.19
N GLY A 161 5.65 9.77 -0.22
CA GLY A 161 4.85 8.64 0.22
C GLY A 161 4.83 8.38 1.72
N CYS A 162 4.99 9.43 2.54
CA CYS A 162 4.78 9.36 3.98
C CYS A 162 3.29 9.27 4.38
N LEU A 163 2.41 9.95 3.61
CA LEU A 163 0.98 10.04 3.91
C LEU A 163 0.19 8.84 3.33
N THR A 164 -0.18 8.89 2.04
CA THR A 164 -0.88 7.80 1.33
C THR A 164 -0.16 7.42 0.03
N GLY A 165 1.17 7.41 0.06
CA GLY A 165 1.99 7.07 -1.11
C GLY A 165 1.95 5.60 -1.51
N PRO A 166 2.33 5.26 -2.74
CA PRO A 166 2.64 3.87 -3.10
C PRO A 166 3.74 3.29 -2.19
N PHE A 167 3.65 1.98 -1.95
CA PHE A 167 4.74 1.24 -1.34
C PHE A 167 5.91 1.16 -2.33
N TYR A 168 7.11 1.53 -1.86
CA TYR A 168 8.35 1.40 -2.62
C TYR A 168 9.46 0.87 -1.72
N ARG A 169 10.39 0.12 -2.30
CA ARG A 169 11.53 -0.49 -1.61
C ARG A 169 12.60 0.55 -1.26
N TYR A 170 13.42 0.23 -0.26
CA TYR A 170 14.57 1.06 0.12
C TYR A 170 15.51 1.31 -1.05
N ARG A 171 15.65 0.34 -1.96
CA ARG A 171 16.41 0.52 -3.20
C ARG A 171 15.87 1.65 -4.08
N THR A 172 14.56 1.73 -4.29
CA THR A 172 13.96 2.77 -5.13
C THR A 172 14.18 4.16 -4.53
N TYR A 173 14.22 4.25 -3.21
CA TYR A 173 14.62 5.46 -2.49
C TYR A 173 16.11 5.80 -2.67
N TRP A 174 16.99 4.81 -2.59
CA TRP A 174 18.41 4.99 -2.85
C TRP A 174 18.67 5.47 -4.29
N ASP A 175 18.00 4.87 -5.27
CA ASP A 175 18.10 5.28 -6.68
C ASP A 175 17.63 6.73 -6.88
N MET A 176 16.59 7.19 -6.18
CA MET A 176 16.12 8.59 -6.25
C MET A 176 17.19 9.59 -5.78
N ILE A 177 17.97 9.24 -4.76
CA ILE A 177 18.95 10.14 -4.15
C ILE A 177 20.25 10.15 -4.95
N TYR A 178 20.73 8.97 -5.33
CA TYR A 178 22.06 8.78 -5.90
C TYR A 178 22.08 8.68 -7.44
N SER A 179 20.95 8.41 -8.10
CA SER A 179 20.93 8.28 -9.56
C SER A 179 20.49 9.59 -10.23
N PRO A 180 21.13 9.99 -11.35
CA PRO A 180 20.80 11.22 -12.06
C PRO A 180 19.50 11.13 -12.91
N PHE A 181 18.75 10.02 -12.85
CA PHE A 181 17.53 9.80 -13.64
C PHE A 181 16.46 10.88 -13.43
N SER A 182 16.34 11.41 -12.22
CA SER A 182 15.36 12.45 -11.88
C SER A 182 15.56 13.73 -12.70
N LYS A 183 16.80 14.07 -13.10
CA LYS A 183 17.11 15.29 -13.86
C LYS A 183 16.65 15.25 -15.31
N TYR A 184 16.64 14.08 -15.95
CA TYR A 184 16.36 13.92 -17.38
C TYR A 184 14.99 13.33 -17.70
N ALA A 185 14.30 12.79 -16.69
CA ALA A 185 12.96 12.23 -16.89
C ALA A 185 11.88 13.33 -17.06
N PRO A 186 10.92 13.15 -17.99
CA PRO A 186 9.78 14.06 -18.19
C PRO A 186 8.76 13.91 -17.06
N CYS A 187 9.15 14.33 -15.86
CA CYS A 187 8.35 14.21 -14.64
C CYS A 187 7.08 15.09 -14.71
N PHE A 188 7.17 16.24 -15.38
CA PHE A 188 6.04 17.16 -15.52
C PHE A 188 4.94 16.57 -16.42
N ASP A 189 5.32 16.03 -17.58
CA ASP A 189 4.37 15.42 -18.52
C ASP A 189 3.69 14.20 -17.91
N ALA A 190 4.47 13.34 -17.24
CA ALA A 190 3.92 12.17 -16.54
C ALA A 190 2.95 12.57 -15.42
N THR A 191 3.26 13.61 -14.65
CA THR A 191 2.38 14.12 -13.60
C THR A 191 1.11 14.75 -14.18
N PHE A 192 1.24 15.51 -15.28
CA PHE A 192 0.11 16.18 -15.93
C PHE A 192 -0.88 15.17 -16.55
N GLN A 193 -0.37 14.08 -17.13
CA GLN A 193 -1.22 13.01 -17.66
C GLN A 193 -2.09 12.38 -16.56
N ARG A 194 -1.59 12.26 -15.34
CA ARG A 194 -2.32 11.67 -14.21
C ARG A 194 -3.25 12.67 -13.52
N ILE A 195 -2.80 13.91 -13.32
CA ILE A 195 -3.60 14.93 -12.63
C ILE A 195 -4.88 15.30 -13.41
N LYS A 196 -4.89 15.15 -14.75
CA LYS A 196 -6.06 15.41 -15.60
C LYS A 196 -7.32 14.66 -15.15
N TYR A 197 -7.18 13.46 -14.59
CA TYR A 197 -8.31 12.65 -14.15
C TYR A 197 -8.82 13.02 -12.75
N VAL A 198 -8.03 13.74 -11.93
CA VAL A 198 -8.40 14.10 -10.56
C VAL A 198 -9.62 15.02 -10.49
N PRO A 199 -9.74 16.10 -11.30
CA PRO A 199 -10.94 16.94 -11.31
C PRO A 199 -12.21 16.17 -11.68
N LEU A 200 -12.11 15.19 -12.58
CA LEU A 200 -13.24 14.35 -12.96
C LEU A 200 -13.73 13.51 -11.78
N TYR A 201 -12.81 12.85 -11.06
CA TYR A 201 -13.16 12.07 -9.87
C TYR A 201 -13.69 12.94 -8.73
N ALA A 202 -13.13 14.14 -8.54
CA ALA A 202 -13.61 15.11 -7.55
C ALA A 202 -15.03 15.60 -7.87
N ALA A 203 -15.34 15.90 -9.13
CA ALA A 203 -16.70 16.29 -9.53
C ALA A 203 -17.70 15.16 -9.26
N LEU A 204 -17.38 13.93 -9.66
CA LEU A 204 -18.22 12.75 -9.40
C LEU A 204 -18.41 12.50 -7.89
N TYR A 205 -17.35 12.70 -7.10
CA TYR A 205 -17.40 12.56 -5.65
C TYR A 205 -18.33 13.60 -5.01
N LEU A 206 -18.24 14.87 -5.40
CA LEU A 206 -19.09 15.95 -4.87
C LEU A 206 -20.56 15.73 -5.25
N ILE A 207 -20.84 15.35 -6.50
CA ILE A 207 -22.19 15.04 -6.98
C ILE A 207 -22.78 13.88 -6.17
N THR A 208 -22.05 12.76 -6.07
CA THR A 208 -22.58 11.57 -5.39
C THR A 208 -22.74 11.80 -3.89
N THR A 209 -21.84 12.55 -3.26
CA THR A 209 -21.93 12.92 -1.84
C THR A 209 -23.12 13.84 -1.55
N HIS A 210 -23.50 14.71 -2.49
CA HIS A 210 -24.69 15.56 -2.37
C HIS A 210 -25.98 14.73 -2.37
N PHE A 211 -26.07 13.72 -3.24
CA PHE A 211 -27.24 12.84 -3.30
C PHE A 211 -27.28 11.77 -2.19
N PHE A 212 -26.12 11.25 -1.77
CA PHE A 212 -25.99 10.16 -0.80
C PHE A 212 -25.00 10.52 0.30
N PRO A 213 -25.38 11.35 1.29
CA PRO A 213 -24.48 11.76 2.36
C PRO A 213 -24.15 10.58 3.27
N LEU A 214 -22.84 10.34 3.49
CA LEU A 214 -22.35 9.28 4.39
C LEU A 214 -22.85 9.45 5.84
N LYS A 215 -23.15 10.67 6.27
CA LYS A 215 -23.69 10.96 7.62
C LYS A 215 -25.05 10.30 7.85
N TYR A 216 -25.84 10.12 6.80
CA TYR A 216 -27.13 9.43 6.86
C TYR A 216 -26.99 7.91 7.09
N ALA A 217 -25.82 7.32 6.85
CA ALA A 217 -25.56 5.91 7.17
C ALA A 217 -25.38 5.66 8.69
N TYR A 218 -25.14 6.72 9.46
CA TYR A 218 -24.90 6.67 10.91
C TYR A 218 -26.13 7.05 11.75
N THR A 219 -27.23 7.47 11.12
CA THR A 219 -28.45 7.83 11.85
C THR A 219 -29.29 6.60 12.17
N ASP A 220 -29.94 6.62 13.33
CA ASP A 220 -30.77 5.50 13.81
C ASP A 220 -31.99 5.24 12.90
N GLU A 221 -32.51 6.28 12.25
CA GLU A 221 -33.59 6.20 11.23
C GLU A 221 -33.27 5.22 10.09
N PHE A 222 -31.99 5.12 9.70
CA PHE A 222 -31.56 4.19 8.65
C PHE A 222 -31.69 2.72 9.09
N TYR A 223 -31.46 2.45 10.37
CA TYR A 223 -31.48 1.11 10.96
C TYR A 223 -32.84 0.68 11.51
N GLU A 224 -33.72 1.61 11.81
CA GLU A 224 -35.04 1.30 12.38
C GLU A 224 -36.17 1.37 11.34
N GLU A 225 -36.18 2.35 10.44
CA GLU A 225 -37.36 2.62 9.60
C GLU A 225 -37.28 2.05 8.17
N ARG A 226 -36.07 1.79 7.65
CA ARG A 226 -35.87 1.45 6.22
C ARG A 226 -35.82 -0.05 5.97
N SER A 227 -36.36 -0.49 4.84
CA SER A 227 -36.32 -1.89 4.42
C SER A 227 -34.90 -2.38 4.13
N MET A 228 -34.66 -3.69 4.31
CA MET A 228 -33.35 -4.31 4.05
C MET A 228 -32.82 -4.07 2.62
N LEU A 229 -33.71 -4.00 1.64
CA LEU A 229 -33.36 -3.74 0.23
C LEU A 229 -32.85 -2.31 0.03
N TYR A 230 -33.51 -1.32 0.66
CA TYR A 230 -33.06 0.07 0.60
C TYR A 230 -31.69 0.24 1.26
N ARG A 231 -31.45 -0.43 2.40
CA ARG A 231 -30.14 -0.41 3.07
C ARG A 231 -29.04 -0.98 2.15
N THR A 232 -29.33 -2.08 1.47
CA THR A 232 -28.39 -2.71 0.53
C THR A 232 -28.11 -1.82 -0.69
N PHE A 233 -29.14 -1.17 -1.23
CA PHE A 233 -28.98 -0.24 -2.34
C PHE A 233 -28.16 0.98 -1.92
N PHE A 234 -28.44 1.57 -0.74
CA PHE A 234 -27.72 2.73 -0.20
C PHE A 234 -26.23 2.45 0.07
N LEU A 235 -25.86 1.20 0.36
CA LEU A 235 -24.44 0.81 0.49
C LEU A 235 -23.67 0.91 -0.83
N THR A 236 -24.32 0.74 -1.98
CA THR A 236 -23.67 0.80 -3.29
C THR A 236 -23.08 2.19 -3.62
N PRO A 237 -23.85 3.30 -3.55
CA PRO A 237 -23.28 4.64 -3.73
C PRO A 237 -22.31 5.01 -2.61
N CYS A 238 -22.50 4.54 -1.37
CA CYS A 238 -21.54 4.76 -0.29
C CYS A 238 -20.15 4.15 -0.61
N LEU A 239 -20.13 2.91 -1.11
CA LEU A 239 -18.89 2.27 -1.56
C LEU A 239 -18.27 3.00 -2.75
N PHE A 240 -19.09 3.51 -3.68
CA PHE A 240 -18.60 4.30 -4.80
C PHE A 240 -17.95 5.62 -4.35
N ILE A 241 -18.59 6.36 -3.44
CA ILE A 241 -18.03 7.58 -2.82
C ILE A 241 -16.69 7.27 -2.15
N PHE A 242 -16.62 6.18 -1.39
CA PHE A 242 -15.39 5.77 -0.71
C PHE A 242 -14.27 5.45 -1.71
N ARG A 243 -14.58 4.72 -2.79
CA ARG A 243 -13.60 4.41 -3.85
C ARG A 243 -13.10 5.67 -4.53
N LEU A 244 -13.99 6.59 -4.91
CA LEU A 244 -13.60 7.87 -5.52
C LEU A 244 -12.65 8.67 -4.62
N ARG A 245 -12.94 8.72 -3.30
CA ARG A 245 -12.05 9.38 -2.32
C ARG A 245 -10.66 8.76 -2.31
N ILE A 246 -10.57 7.43 -2.34
CA ILE A 246 -9.28 6.72 -2.40
C ILE A 246 -8.58 6.94 -3.75
N TYR A 247 -9.31 6.94 -4.86
CA TYR A 247 -8.74 7.18 -6.19
C TYR A 247 -8.05 8.54 -6.27
N ILE A 248 -8.70 9.59 -5.77
CA ILE A 248 -8.11 10.92 -5.67
C ILE A 248 -6.84 10.88 -4.82
N GLY A 249 -6.90 10.25 -3.64
CA GLY A 249 -5.75 10.14 -2.73
C GLY A 249 -4.55 9.43 -3.35
N PHE A 250 -4.76 8.29 -4.01
CA PHE A 250 -3.69 7.51 -4.64
C PHE A 250 -3.12 8.21 -5.88
N VAL A 251 -3.95 8.79 -6.74
CA VAL A 251 -3.45 9.52 -7.92
C VAL A 251 -2.63 10.74 -7.50
N LEU A 252 -3.09 11.51 -6.51
CA LEU A 252 -2.30 12.63 -5.98
C LEU A 252 -0.99 12.18 -5.34
N ALA A 253 -0.99 11.06 -4.62
CA ALA A 253 0.22 10.46 -4.08
C ALA A 253 1.21 10.00 -5.17
N GLU A 254 0.71 9.41 -6.26
CA GLU A 254 1.53 9.08 -7.43
C GLU A 254 2.16 10.35 -8.02
N CYS A 255 1.37 11.42 -8.18
CA CYS A 255 1.83 12.72 -8.65
C CYS A 255 2.95 13.32 -7.77
N VAL A 256 2.86 13.20 -6.44
CA VAL A 256 3.95 13.63 -5.54
C VAL A 256 5.22 12.84 -5.83
N CYS A 257 5.10 11.53 -6.05
CA CYS A 257 6.25 10.66 -6.30
C CYS A 257 6.88 10.91 -7.68
N THR A 258 6.07 11.06 -8.74
CA THR A 258 6.56 11.37 -10.09
C THR A 258 7.20 12.75 -10.15
N MET A 259 6.64 13.75 -9.46
CA MET A 259 7.20 15.10 -9.41
C MET A 259 8.53 15.15 -8.65
N ALA A 260 8.68 14.34 -7.60
CA ALA A 260 9.97 14.16 -6.90
C ALA A 260 11.01 13.36 -7.73
N GLY A 261 10.60 12.78 -8.87
CA GLY A 261 11.44 11.93 -9.72
C GLY A 261 11.74 10.55 -9.11
N LEU A 262 10.98 10.15 -8.09
CA LEU A 262 10.99 8.76 -7.63
C LEU A 262 10.48 7.88 -8.78
N GLY A 263 11.00 6.65 -8.91
CA GLY A 263 10.49 5.63 -9.84
C GLY A 263 10.61 5.95 -11.33
N ALA A 264 11.33 7.00 -11.70
CA ALA A 264 11.75 7.26 -13.07
C ALA A 264 12.81 6.22 -13.47
N TYR A 265 12.42 5.23 -14.26
CA TYR A 265 13.33 4.23 -14.78
C TYR A 265 13.28 4.19 -16.31
N PRO A 266 14.39 3.88 -17.01
CA PRO A 266 14.36 3.71 -18.45
C PRO A 266 13.40 2.57 -18.84
N LYS A 267 12.61 2.74 -19.91
CA LYS A 267 11.63 1.72 -20.36
C LYS A 267 12.27 0.36 -20.63
N VAL A 268 13.55 0.33 -21.01
CA VAL A 268 14.35 -0.87 -21.26
C VAL A 268 14.49 -1.74 -20.01
N SER A 269 14.35 -1.14 -18.83
CA SER A 269 14.46 -1.83 -17.54
C SER A 269 13.18 -2.59 -17.12
N GLU A 270 12.09 -2.46 -17.89
CA GLU A 270 10.77 -3.07 -17.63
C GLU A 270 10.30 -2.89 -16.17
N PRO A 271 10.15 -1.64 -15.69
CA PRO A 271 9.74 -1.39 -14.30
C PRO A 271 8.37 -2.00 -14.00
N ARG A 272 8.23 -2.60 -12.81
CA ARG A 272 6.95 -3.11 -12.30
C ARG A 272 6.58 -2.43 -10.99
N SER A 273 5.28 -2.18 -10.81
CA SER A 273 4.70 -1.57 -9.60
C SER A 273 5.19 -2.26 -8.32
N GLY A 274 5.83 -1.49 -7.43
CA GLY A 274 6.34 -1.96 -6.14
C GLY A 274 7.64 -2.79 -6.18
N MET A 275 8.03 -3.36 -7.34
CA MET A 275 9.31 -4.08 -7.50
C MET A 275 10.46 -3.15 -7.88
N GLY A 276 10.19 -2.13 -8.70
CA GLY A 276 11.23 -1.34 -9.39
C GLY A 276 11.60 -1.98 -10.75
N PRO A 277 12.81 -1.68 -11.31
CA PRO A 277 13.25 -2.24 -12.57
C PRO A 277 13.43 -3.76 -12.45
N VAL A 278 13.21 -4.52 -13.52
CA VAL A 278 13.43 -5.98 -13.56
C VAL A 278 14.82 -6.30 -14.10
N LYS A 279 15.31 -5.52 -15.07
CA LYS A 279 16.61 -5.72 -15.74
C LYS A 279 17.65 -4.73 -15.20
N TYR A 280 18.29 -5.10 -14.10
CA TYR A 280 19.17 -4.21 -13.34
C TYR A 280 20.52 -3.91 -14.02
N GLU A 281 21.12 -4.91 -14.68
CA GLU A 281 22.40 -4.75 -15.38
C GLU A 281 22.37 -3.64 -16.44
N ILE A 282 21.20 -3.43 -17.05
CA ILE A 282 20.99 -2.41 -18.06
C ILE A 282 20.88 -1.03 -17.39
N VAL A 283 20.25 -0.95 -16.22
CA VAL A 283 20.13 0.29 -15.44
C VAL A 283 21.51 0.79 -15.00
N ASP A 284 22.36 -0.08 -14.46
CA ASP A 284 23.69 0.33 -13.98
C ASP A 284 24.64 0.71 -15.14
N LYS A 285 24.49 0.07 -16.31
CA LYS A 285 25.19 0.49 -17.55
C LYS A 285 24.72 1.87 -18.04
N ILE A 286 23.42 2.17 -17.95
CA ILE A 286 22.88 3.49 -18.34
C ILE A 286 23.26 4.57 -17.32
N LYS A 287 23.40 4.25 -16.03
CA LYS A 287 23.90 5.21 -15.01
C LYS A 287 25.28 5.77 -15.37
N CYS A 288 26.13 4.95 -15.99
CA CYS A 288 27.49 5.30 -16.36
C CYS A 288 27.60 6.06 -17.70
N ASP A 289 26.50 6.16 -18.47
CA ASP A 289 26.50 6.74 -19.82
C ASP A 289 25.58 7.98 -19.91
N PRO A 290 26.15 9.21 -19.92
CA PRO A 290 25.40 10.46 -19.95
C PRO A 290 24.65 10.73 -21.26
N GLU A 291 25.00 10.09 -22.38
CA GLU A 291 24.28 10.25 -23.65
C GLU A 291 23.02 9.37 -23.71
N ARG A 292 23.11 8.15 -23.17
CA ARG A 292 21.95 7.24 -23.06
C ARG A 292 20.91 7.74 -22.07
N LEU A 293 21.34 8.42 -20.99
CA LEU A 293 20.48 9.08 -20.03
C LEU A 293 19.54 10.13 -20.65
N LYS A 294 19.94 10.79 -21.75
CA LYS A 294 19.13 11.81 -22.44
C LYS A 294 18.24 11.25 -23.55
N THR A 295 18.64 10.10 -24.11
CA THR A 295 18.03 9.54 -25.32
C THR A 295 16.93 8.52 -25.00
N GLU A 296 17.03 7.83 -23.86
CA GLU A 296 16.06 6.79 -23.49
C GLU A 296 14.75 7.35 -22.92
N LYS A 297 13.63 6.73 -23.31
CA LYS A 297 12.31 7.06 -22.78
C LYS A 297 12.17 6.51 -21.36
N TYR A 298 11.82 7.37 -20.42
CA TYR A 298 11.55 6.99 -19.04
C TYR A 298 10.10 6.55 -18.85
N ASP A 299 9.90 5.59 -17.95
CA ASP A 299 8.62 5.06 -17.52
C ASP A 299 8.52 5.16 -15.99
N PHE A 300 7.32 5.50 -15.50
CA PHE A 300 7.01 5.69 -14.07
C PHE A 300 6.17 4.54 -13.50
N GLU A 301 6.04 3.44 -14.25
CA GLU A 301 5.23 2.26 -13.88
C GLU A 301 5.63 1.64 -12.52
N ALA A 302 6.87 1.87 -12.05
CA ALA A 302 7.33 1.42 -10.73
C ALA A 302 6.50 1.97 -9.56
N ILE A 303 5.91 3.16 -9.74
CA ILE A 303 5.11 3.89 -8.74
C ILE A 303 3.61 3.74 -9.00
N HIS A 304 3.24 3.26 -10.19
CA HIS A 304 1.85 3.15 -10.57
C HIS A 304 1.10 2.23 -9.59
N ASN A 305 0.17 2.81 -8.85
CA ASN A 305 -0.51 2.19 -7.72
C ASN A 305 -1.97 1.87 -8.03
N ILE A 306 -2.60 2.60 -8.94
CA ILE A 306 -4.00 2.38 -9.26
C ILE A 306 -4.35 2.56 -10.73
N ASP A 307 -5.09 1.58 -11.26
CA ASP A 307 -5.81 1.70 -12.52
C ASP A 307 -7.33 1.71 -12.25
N PRO A 308 -7.98 2.90 -12.20
CA PRO A 308 -9.41 3.01 -11.95
C PRO A 308 -10.28 2.34 -13.02
N TYR A 309 -9.84 2.34 -14.28
CA TYR A 309 -10.59 1.71 -15.37
C TYR A 309 -10.57 0.18 -15.21
N GLY A 310 -9.40 -0.37 -14.91
CA GLY A 310 -9.22 -1.79 -14.59
C GLY A 310 -9.98 -2.24 -13.33
N CYS A 311 -10.18 -1.36 -12.35
CA CYS A 311 -10.91 -1.68 -11.13
C CYS A 311 -12.42 -1.75 -11.33
N GLU A 312 -13.00 -0.85 -12.13
CA GLU A 312 -14.46 -0.72 -12.25
C GLU A 312 -15.07 -1.56 -13.39
N PHE A 313 -14.36 -1.72 -14.51
CA PHE A 313 -14.94 -2.32 -15.72
C PHE A 313 -14.50 -3.78 -15.99
N VAL A 314 -13.53 -4.29 -15.23
CA VAL A 314 -13.03 -5.65 -15.48
C VAL A 314 -13.96 -6.71 -14.90
N ARG A 315 -14.37 -7.63 -15.78
CA ARG A 315 -15.29 -8.76 -15.46
C ARG A 315 -14.73 -9.78 -14.45
N THR A 316 -13.41 -9.82 -14.24
CA THR A 316 -12.76 -10.81 -13.37
C THR A 316 -12.19 -10.17 -12.12
N PHE A 317 -12.69 -10.58 -10.94
CA PHE A 317 -12.23 -10.08 -9.64
C PHE A 317 -10.71 -10.20 -9.42
N ARG A 318 -10.11 -11.30 -9.87
CA ARG A 318 -8.65 -11.51 -9.75
C ARG A 318 -7.87 -10.42 -10.47
N VAL A 319 -8.40 -9.91 -11.58
CA VAL A 319 -7.74 -8.84 -12.36
C VAL A 319 -8.07 -7.50 -11.72
N ALA A 320 -9.32 -7.24 -11.33
CA ALA A 320 -9.70 -6.01 -10.62
C ALA A 320 -8.86 -5.78 -9.34
N MET A 321 -8.64 -6.84 -8.53
CA MET A 321 -7.78 -6.75 -7.35
C MET A 321 -6.31 -6.49 -7.67
N LYS A 322 -5.84 -6.89 -8.86
CA LYS A 322 -4.47 -6.59 -9.29
C LYS A 322 -4.30 -5.16 -9.78
N CYS A 323 -5.38 -4.48 -10.15
CA CYS A 323 -5.41 -3.07 -10.54
C CYS A 323 -5.60 -2.12 -9.34
N TRP A 324 -6.03 -2.66 -8.19
CA TRP A 324 -6.28 -1.91 -6.96
C TRP A 324 -5.09 -1.95 -6.01
N ASN A 325 -4.52 -0.79 -5.68
CA ASN A 325 -3.39 -0.64 -4.74
C ASN A 325 -2.24 -1.62 -5.07
N MET A 326 -1.77 -1.53 -6.32
CA MET A 326 -0.86 -2.47 -6.96
C MET A 326 0.43 -2.68 -6.16
N THR A 327 0.94 -1.62 -5.53
CA THR A 327 2.19 -1.68 -4.75
C THR A 327 2.04 -2.48 -3.46
N VAL A 328 0.91 -2.36 -2.77
CA VAL A 328 0.59 -3.16 -1.58
C VAL A 328 0.26 -4.60 -1.96
N GLN A 329 -0.41 -4.83 -3.10
CA GLN A 329 -0.62 -6.18 -3.63
C GLN A 329 0.71 -6.88 -3.94
N TYR A 330 1.67 -6.16 -4.52
CA TYR A 330 3.02 -6.65 -4.72
C TYR A 330 3.69 -7.01 -3.39
N TRP A 331 3.61 -6.13 -2.39
CA TRP A 331 4.12 -6.39 -1.05
C TRP A 331 3.54 -7.68 -0.44
N LEU A 332 2.21 -7.83 -0.49
CA LEU A 332 1.53 -9.03 0.00
C LEU A 332 1.98 -10.27 -0.76
N ALA A 333 2.13 -10.18 -2.08
CA ALA A 333 2.57 -11.29 -2.90
C ALA A 333 3.99 -11.75 -2.55
N VAL A 334 4.92 -10.80 -2.34
CA VAL A 334 6.35 -11.10 -2.15
C VAL A 334 6.68 -11.46 -0.71
N TYR A 335 6.26 -10.65 0.27
CA TYR A 335 6.65 -10.84 1.66
C TYR A 335 5.79 -11.87 2.38
N VAL A 336 4.50 -11.98 2.01
CA VAL A 336 3.56 -12.91 2.67
C VAL A 336 3.31 -14.15 1.81
N TYR A 337 2.71 -14.00 0.63
CA TYR A 337 2.18 -15.13 -0.12
C TYR A 337 3.25 -16.11 -0.60
N LYS A 338 4.36 -15.63 -1.19
CA LYS A 338 5.45 -16.50 -1.67
C LYS A 338 6.10 -17.29 -0.53
N ARG A 339 6.21 -16.70 0.66
CA ARG A 339 6.89 -17.30 1.82
C ARG A 339 6.00 -18.20 2.65
N VAL A 340 4.69 -17.93 2.69
CA VAL A 340 3.69 -18.71 3.44
C VAL A 340 3.11 -19.86 2.59
N THR A 341 3.74 -20.25 1.47
CA THR A 341 3.12 -21.18 0.52
C THR A 341 2.82 -22.57 1.09
N ILE A 342 1.54 -22.79 1.43
CA ILE A 342 0.85 -24.08 1.31
C ILE A 342 0.41 -24.19 -0.15
N ARG A 343 1.00 -25.12 -0.91
CA ARG A 343 0.74 -25.35 -2.34
C ARG A 343 -0.77 -25.47 -2.63
N PRO A 344 -1.41 -24.55 -3.39
CA PRO A 344 -2.79 -24.74 -3.80
C PRO A 344 -2.86 -25.63 -5.04
N LEU A 345 -3.71 -26.66 -4.97
CA LEU A 345 -4.02 -27.59 -6.07
C LEU A 345 -4.77 -26.83 -7.17
N ARG A 346 -4.12 -26.68 -8.33
CA ARG A 346 -4.69 -26.07 -9.54
C ARG A 346 -5.37 -27.17 -10.36
N ASN A 347 -6.69 -27.08 -10.53
CA ASN A 347 -7.49 -27.50 -11.70
C ASN A 347 -8.96 -27.67 -11.30
N ILE A 348 -9.85 -26.86 -11.86
CA ILE A 348 -11.26 -27.14 -12.23
C ILE A 348 -11.76 -25.93 -13.05
N LYS A 349 -12.28 -26.16 -14.26
CA LYS A 349 -13.05 -25.17 -15.06
C LYS A 349 -14.46 -25.07 -14.47
N ARG A 350 -15.08 -23.89 -14.30
CA ARG A 350 -16.56 -23.72 -14.18
C ARG A 350 -17.02 -22.25 -14.21
N THR A 351 -17.57 -21.81 -15.34
CA THR A 351 -17.93 -20.42 -15.66
C THR A 351 -19.23 -19.89 -15.02
N VAL A 352 -20.05 -20.73 -14.40
CA VAL A 352 -21.30 -20.31 -13.69
C VAL A 352 -21.10 -20.25 -12.18
N ILE A 353 -20.35 -21.21 -11.64
CA ILE A 353 -19.93 -21.24 -10.24
C ILE A 353 -19.05 -20.03 -9.92
N ASP A 354 -18.24 -19.57 -10.89
CA ASP A 354 -17.44 -18.35 -10.76
C ASP A 354 -18.30 -17.10 -10.55
N CYS A 355 -19.47 -16.96 -11.20
CA CYS A 355 -20.36 -15.80 -11.00
C CYS A 355 -21.01 -15.80 -9.61
N ILE A 356 -21.41 -16.98 -9.11
CA ILE A 356 -22.00 -17.12 -7.78
C ILE A 356 -20.94 -16.88 -6.70
N PHE A 357 -19.77 -17.52 -6.81
CA PHE A 357 -18.66 -17.24 -5.90
C PHE A 357 -18.16 -15.79 -6.04
N HIS A 358 -18.25 -15.18 -7.21
CA HIS A 358 -17.91 -13.78 -7.40
C HIS A 358 -18.87 -12.87 -6.62
N PHE A 359 -20.19 -13.08 -6.71
CA PHE A 359 -21.17 -12.35 -5.92
C PHE A 359 -20.91 -12.50 -4.41
N PHE A 360 -20.77 -13.73 -3.91
CA PHE A 360 -20.48 -13.98 -2.50
C PHE A 360 -19.12 -13.41 -2.07
N ARG A 361 -18.11 -13.40 -2.94
CA ARG A 361 -16.79 -12.83 -2.65
C ARG A 361 -16.79 -11.31 -2.64
N VAL A 362 -17.52 -10.67 -3.55
CA VAL A 362 -17.73 -9.21 -3.56
C VAL A 362 -18.51 -8.82 -2.31
N GLN A 363 -19.55 -9.56 -1.94
CA GLN A 363 -20.31 -9.29 -0.72
C GLN A 363 -19.48 -9.51 0.56
N ALA A 364 -18.66 -10.56 0.62
CA ALA A 364 -17.74 -10.79 1.74
C ALA A 364 -16.67 -9.69 1.83
N PHE A 365 -16.16 -9.22 0.69
CA PHE A 365 -15.21 -8.10 0.66
C PHE A 365 -15.88 -6.78 1.05
N SER A 366 -17.12 -6.52 0.63
CA SER A 366 -17.88 -5.36 1.11
C SER A 366 -18.14 -5.43 2.61
N TYR A 367 -18.45 -6.62 3.13
CA TYR A 367 -18.67 -6.86 4.56
C TYR A 367 -17.38 -6.71 5.40
N MET A 368 -16.24 -7.18 4.90
CA MET A 368 -14.93 -6.99 5.55
C MET A 368 -14.37 -5.57 5.34
N GLY A 369 -14.61 -4.99 4.16
CA GLY A 369 -14.17 -3.66 3.77
C GLY A 369 -14.85 -2.56 4.56
N ILE A 370 -16.01 -2.85 5.16
CA ILE A 370 -16.66 -2.00 6.14
C ILE A 370 -15.80 -1.81 7.40
N ALA A 371 -15.05 -2.82 7.85
CA ALA A 371 -14.08 -2.62 8.93
C ALA A 371 -12.97 -1.62 8.53
N PHE A 372 -12.61 -1.62 7.25
CA PHE A 372 -11.63 -0.67 6.69
C PHE A 372 -12.23 0.73 6.48
N LEU A 373 -13.54 0.83 6.21
CA LEU A 373 -14.28 2.09 6.05
C LEU A 373 -14.50 2.78 7.40
N LEU A 374 -14.98 2.03 8.41
CA LEU A 374 -15.34 2.59 9.70
C LEU A 374 -14.13 2.86 10.59
N LEU A 375 -12.98 2.22 10.32
CA LEU A 375 -11.69 2.38 11.02
C LEU A 375 -11.71 2.12 12.55
N ARG A 376 -12.87 2.03 13.19
CA ARG A 376 -13.11 1.76 14.61
C ARG A 376 -13.72 0.38 14.81
N ILE A 377 -13.30 -0.32 15.86
CA ILE A 377 -13.67 -1.72 16.11
C ILE A 377 -15.10 -1.81 16.65
N ASP A 378 -15.46 -0.91 17.56
CA ASP A 378 -16.75 -0.71 18.19
C ASP A 378 -17.88 -0.48 17.16
N THR A 379 -17.74 0.52 16.28
CA THR A 379 -18.73 0.76 15.21
C THR A 379 -18.80 -0.39 14.19
N THR A 380 -17.67 -1.02 13.89
CA THR A 380 -17.62 -2.20 13.03
C THR A 380 -18.35 -3.39 13.66
N LEU A 381 -18.17 -3.63 14.96
CA LEU A 381 -18.85 -4.68 15.71
C LEU A 381 -20.35 -4.41 15.83
N HIS A 382 -20.75 -3.15 16.04
CA HIS A 382 -22.16 -2.75 16.02
C HIS A 382 -22.81 -3.03 14.65
N TYR A 383 -22.12 -2.68 13.56
CA TYR A 383 -22.59 -2.99 12.21
C TYR A 383 -22.62 -4.50 11.93
N TRP A 384 -21.61 -5.24 12.35
CA TRP A 384 -21.60 -6.70 12.19
C TRP A 384 -22.69 -7.38 13.02
N LYS A 385 -22.99 -6.84 14.21
CA LYS A 385 -24.09 -7.29 15.07
C LYS A 385 -25.46 -6.96 14.45
N SER A 386 -25.62 -5.80 13.80
CA SER A 386 -26.88 -5.45 13.13
C SER A 386 -27.19 -6.34 11.92
N ILE A 387 -26.17 -6.96 11.32
CA ILE A 387 -26.29 -7.95 10.24
C ILE A 387 -26.14 -9.39 10.79
N TYR A 388 -26.26 -9.61 12.10
CA TYR A 388 -26.19 -10.93 12.74
C TYR A 388 -24.95 -11.76 12.36
N PHE A 389 -23.84 -11.09 12.05
CA PHE A 389 -22.60 -11.74 11.60
C PHE A 389 -22.75 -12.65 10.37
N ILE A 390 -23.78 -12.44 9.52
CA ILE A 390 -24.08 -13.31 8.37
C ILE A 390 -22.85 -13.52 7.47
N GLY A 391 -22.03 -12.48 7.25
CA GLY A 391 -20.80 -12.59 6.47
C GLY A 391 -19.75 -13.54 7.07
N ASN A 392 -19.58 -13.51 8.40
CA ASN A 392 -18.63 -14.40 9.10
C ASN A 392 -19.15 -15.85 9.13
N VAL A 393 -20.46 -16.03 9.35
CA VAL A 393 -21.11 -17.36 9.35
C VAL A 393 -21.01 -18.02 7.98
N VAL A 394 -21.34 -17.28 6.91
CA VAL A 394 -21.23 -17.78 5.53
C VAL A 394 -19.78 -18.13 5.19
N THR A 395 -18.81 -17.32 5.60
CA THR A 395 -17.39 -17.61 5.39
C THR A 395 -16.93 -18.86 6.14
N ALA A 396 -17.36 -19.05 7.39
CA ALA A 396 -17.06 -20.24 8.19
C ALA A 396 -17.67 -21.50 7.55
N ILE A 397 -18.91 -21.44 7.06
CA ILE A 397 -19.56 -22.54 6.35
C ILE A 397 -18.77 -22.90 5.08
N PHE A 398 -18.39 -21.91 4.26
CA PHE A 398 -17.57 -22.15 3.07
C PHE A 398 -16.20 -22.75 3.41
N TYR A 399 -15.56 -22.32 4.50
CA TYR A 399 -14.29 -22.87 4.96
C TYR A 399 -14.40 -24.34 5.39
N VAL A 400 -15.43 -24.67 6.19
CA VAL A 400 -15.71 -26.06 6.62
C VAL A 400 -16.03 -26.95 5.43
N VAL A 401 -16.88 -26.50 4.52
CA VAL A 401 -17.20 -27.22 3.27
C VAL A 401 -15.93 -27.42 2.44
N GLY A 402 -15.07 -26.40 2.34
CA GLY A 402 -13.76 -26.50 1.68
C GLY A 402 -12.86 -27.58 2.28
N ILE A 403 -12.77 -27.67 3.61
CA ILE A 403 -12.00 -28.72 4.30
C ILE A 403 -12.58 -30.10 4.04
N ILE A 404 -13.90 -30.25 4.07
CA ILE A 404 -14.57 -31.54 3.84
C ILE A 404 -14.30 -32.02 2.41
N ILE A 405 -14.43 -31.15 1.42
CA ILE A 405 -14.11 -31.46 0.01
C ILE A 405 -12.63 -31.83 -0.14
N LEU A 406 -11.72 -31.10 0.51
CA LEU A 406 -10.28 -31.38 0.47
C LEU A 406 -9.94 -32.73 1.11
N LYS A 407 -10.53 -33.05 2.26
CA LYS A 407 -10.38 -34.36 2.93
C LYS A 407 -10.93 -35.48 2.05
N ARG A 408 -12.09 -35.30 1.42
CA ARG A 408 -12.71 -36.29 0.52
C ARG A 408 -11.83 -36.53 -0.71
N ARG A 409 -11.27 -35.49 -1.31
CA ARG A 409 -10.36 -35.60 -2.46
C ARG A 409 -9.04 -36.26 -2.09
N LYS A 410 -8.40 -35.88 -0.98
CA LYS A 410 -7.18 -36.55 -0.50
C LYS A 410 -7.41 -38.04 -0.21
N ARG A 411 -8.62 -38.41 0.25
CA ARG A 411 -9.01 -39.81 0.44
C ARG A 411 -9.14 -40.55 -0.90
N LEU A 412 -9.75 -39.92 -1.90
CA LEU A 412 -9.87 -40.48 -3.26
C LEU A 412 -8.50 -40.60 -3.97
N GLU A 413 -7.63 -39.60 -3.87
CA GLU A 413 -6.27 -39.64 -4.42
C GLU A 413 -5.38 -40.70 -3.74
N LYS A 414 -5.63 -41.01 -2.46
CA LYS A 414 -4.96 -42.12 -1.75
C LYS A 414 -5.48 -43.49 -2.18
N LEU A 415 -6.76 -43.60 -2.54
CA LEU A 415 -7.36 -44.83 -3.04
C LEU A 415 -6.87 -45.12 -4.47
N ALA A 416 -6.85 -44.11 -5.33
CA ALA A 416 -6.37 -44.21 -6.72
C ALA A 416 -4.84 -44.39 -6.87
N LYS A 417 -4.08 -44.32 -5.77
CA LYS A 417 -2.63 -44.66 -5.73
C LYS A 417 -2.35 -46.06 -5.16
N LYS A 418 -3.38 -46.72 -4.64
CA LYS A 418 -3.31 -48.08 -4.08
C LYS A 418 -3.81 -49.14 -5.07
N GLU A 419 -4.63 -48.74 -6.03
CA GLU A 419 -4.83 -49.42 -7.31
C GLU A 419 -3.67 -49.09 -8.25
#